data_AF-A0A3V9C662-F1
#
_entry.id   AF-A0A3V9C662-F1
#
_cell.length_a   1.000
_cell.length_b   1.000
_cell.length_c   1.000
_cell.angle_alpha   90.00
_cell.angle_beta   90.00
_cell.angle_gamma   90.00
#
_symmetry.space_group_name_H-M   'P 1'
#
loop_
_entity.id
_entity.type
_entity.pdbx_description
1 polymer ?
#
loop_
_entity_poly.entity_id
_entity_poly.type
_entity_poly.pdbx_seq_one_letter_code
_entity_poly.pdbx_strand_id
1 'polypeptide(L)'
;MIFAKSNGLTTFSLFVSRKSAHHCSINRRSSRCSALWIAAVKRDAEIAEATKEKDLKVAVFRKEQETAKADADQACQIQEAIAQQKAVEEQMKVELVRKEREIDLKEKEILVSQKQYDADVKKKADADKYAVEQAAEAEKVKQMRLAEASQYTTESQAKGAAEAEVIRLRGLAEAEARERQAEAFEKFGQAAVLDIVAKMLPELAGKVAAPLASIDKLTVVDSGNGSGALQFSQYVTQLMATVPEMLKNVSGIDVTQLVRGLTEKQDGAPAKPENAEDKDKKEV
;
A
#
# COMPACT_ATOMS: atom_id res chain seq x y z
N MET A 1 -46.33 -57.67 -45.91
CA MET A 1 -47.28 -56.65 -46.39
C MET A 1 -47.10 -56.50 -47.90
N ILE A 2 -47.96 -57.19 -48.68
CA ILE A 2 -48.99 -56.61 -49.60
C ILE A 2 -48.35 -56.25 -50.97
N PHE A 3 -48.43 -57.14 -51.98
CA PHE A 3 -49.44 -57.22 -53.09
C PHE A 3 -49.30 -56.05 -54.09
N ALA A 4 -49.27 -56.18 -55.43
CA ALA A 4 -49.99 -57.01 -56.41
C ALA A 4 -49.20 -56.97 -57.76
N LYS A 5 -49.03 -58.01 -58.57
CA LYS A 5 -49.97 -58.85 -59.36
C LYS A 5 -50.56 -58.15 -60.60
N SER A 6 -50.11 -58.57 -61.79
CA SER A 6 -50.79 -58.50 -63.11
C SER A 6 -49.76 -58.92 -64.19
N ASN A 7 -49.62 -60.17 -64.63
CA ASN A 7 -50.49 -61.03 -65.45
C ASN A 7 -50.98 -60.40 -66.77
N GLY A 8 -50.50 -60.94 -67.90
CA GLY A 8 -50.96 -60.58 -69.25
C GLY A 8 -50.43 -61.51 -70.34
N LEU A 9 -50.56 -62.82 -70.13
CA LEU A 9 -50.52 -63.84 -71.18
C LEU A 9 -51.76 -63.70 -72.07
N THR A 10 -51.61 -63.62 -73.39
CA THR A 10 -52.58 -64.02 -74.44
C THR A 10 -51.85 -63.83 -75.79
N THR A 11 -51.34 -64.83 -76.52
CA THR A 11 -52.02 -65.92 -77.25
C THR A 11 -53.34 -65.54 -77.92
N PHE A 12 -53.56 -66.14 -79.09
CA PHE A 12 -54.81 -66.23 -79.87
C PHE A 12 -55.07 -65.17 -80.95
N SER A 13 -54.68 -65.48 -82.19
CA SER A 13 -55.62 -65.99 -83.20
C SER A 13 -55.08 -65.73 -84.61
N LEU A 14 -54.45 -66.76 -85.18
CA LEU A 14 -54.42 -66.98 -86.62
C LEU A 14 -55.87 -67.15 -87.08
N PHE A 15 -56.52 -66.06 -87.53
CA PHE A 15 -57.79 -66.16 -88.24
C PHE A 15 -57.50 -66.13 -89.74
N VAL A 16 -57.22 -67.32 -90.27
CA VAL A 16 -57.30 -67.66 -91.68
C VAL A 16 -58.74 -67.40 -92.13
N SER A 17 -59.01 -66.22 -92.69
CA SER A 17 -60.28 -65.94 -93.38
C SER A 17 -60.09 -66.16 -94.87
N ARG A 18 -60.24 -67.44 -95.21
CA ARG A 18 -60.48 -67.98 -96.55
C ARG A 18 -61.79 -67.39 -97.06
N LYS A 19 -61.74 -66.37 -97.93
CA LYS A 19 -62.93 -65.87 -98.62
C LYS A 19 -62.74 -65.86 -100.13
N SER A 20 -63.32 -66.90 -100.72
CA SER A 20 -63.95 -66.95 -102.04
C SER A 20 -63.13 -66.48 -103.24
N ALA A 21 -62.30 -67.40 -103.75
CA ALA A 21 -62.05 -67.50 -105.18
C ALA A 21 -63.35 -67.97 -105.87
N HIS A 22 -64.15 -67.00 -106.35
CA HIS A 22 -65.17 -67.29 -107.36
C HIS A 22 -64.49 -67.39 -108.73
N HIS A 23 -64.48 -68.62 -109.25
CA HIS A 23 -64.34 -68.92 -110.66
C HIS A 23 -65.28 -68.02 -111.49
N CYS A 24 -64.70 -67.11 -112.27
CA CYS A 24 -65.38 -66.44 -113.38
C CYS A 24 -64.49 -66.51 -114.61
N SER A 25 -64.84 -67.46 -115.50
CA SER A 25 -64.46 -67.60 -116.92
C SER A 25 -63.08 -67.05 -117.35
N ILE A 26 -62.10 -67.94 -117.32
CA ILE A 26 -60.86 -67.87 -118.10
C ILE A 26 -61.21 -67.97 -119.59
N ASN A 27 -60.61 -67.08 -120.40
CA ASN A 27 -60.09 -67.34 -121.78
C ASN A 27 -60.33 -66.24 -122.85
N ARG A 28 -60.85 -65.05 -122.50
CA ARG A 28 -60.71 -63.83 -123.36
C ARG A 28 -60.43 -62.52 -122.59
N ARG A 29 -60.25 -62.59 -121.26
CA ARG A 29 -59.94 -61.45 -120.35
C ARG A 29 -58.51 -61.49 -119.75
N SER A 30 -57.69 -62.49 -120.06
CA SER A 30 -56.37 -62.71 -119.42
C SER A 30 -55.40 -61.53 -119.60
N SER A 31 -55.25 -61.01 -120.83
CA SER A 31 -54.26 -59.94 -121.12
C SER A 31 -54.69 -58.54 -120.67
N ARG A 32 -56.00 -58.24 -120.67
CA ARG A 32 -56.51 -56.95 -120.15
C ARG A 32 -56.59 -56.95 -118.63
N CYS A 33 -56.84 -58.10 -118.00
CA CYS A 33 -56.85 -58.23 -116.54
C CYS A 33 -55.43 -58.23 -115.96
N SER A 34 -54.44 -58.85 -116.64
CA SER A 34 -53.04 -58.78 -116.24
C SER A 34 -52.45 -57.36 -116.38
N ALA A 35 -52.77 -56.63 -117.44
CA ALA A 35 -52.34 -55.23 -117.61
C ALA A 35 -52.95 -54.28 -116.55
N LEU A 36 -54.23 -54.47 -116.21
CA LEU A 36 -54.92 -53.66 -115.19
C LEU A 36 -54.41 -53.97 -113.77
N TRP A 37 -54.03 -55.21 -113.51
CA TRP A 37 -53.38 -55.61 -112.26
C TRP A 37 -51.96 -55.04 -112.15
N ILE A 38 -51.14 -55.11 -113.21
CA ILE A 38 -49.80 -54.48 -113.23
C ILE A 38 -49.90 -52.95 -113.01
N ALA A 39 -50.89 -52.28 -113.61
CA ALA A 39 -51.12 -50.85 -113.38
C ALA A 39 -51.61 -50.55 -111.95
N ALA A 40 -52.42 -51.41 -111.34
CA ALA A 40 -52.84 -51.30 -109.95
C ALA A 40 -51.65 -51.48 -108.98
N VAL A 41 -50.81 -52.50 -109.21
CA VAL A 41 -49.60 -52.74 -108.40
C VAL A 41 -48.61 -51.58 -108.50
N LYS A 42 -48.43 -50.97 -109.69
CA LYS A 42 -47.59 -49.77 -109.84
C LYS A 42 -48.14 -48.56 -109.07
N ARG A 43 -49.44 -48.31 -109.12
CA ARG A 43 -50.07 -47.23 -108.32
C ARG A 43 -49.96 -47.49 -106.82
N ASP A 44 -50.21 -48.73 -106.38
CA ASP A 44 -50.11 -49.08 -104.96
C ASP A 44 -48.65 -48.99 -104.47
N ALA A 45 -47.67 -49.29 -105.33
CA ALA A 45 -46.25 -49.07 -105.06
C ALA A 45 -45.91 -47.59 -104.94
N GLU A 46 -46.36 -46.74 -105.88
CA GLU A 46 -46.18 -45.28 -105.82
C GLU A 46 -46.87 -44.67 -104.57
N ILE A 47 -48.05 -45.15 -104.20
CA ILE A 47 -48.75 -44.75 -102.96
C ILE A 47 -47.97 -45.20 -101.72
N ALA A 48 -47.42 -46.41 -101.73
CA ALA A 48 -46.60 -46.93 -100.62
C ALA A 48 -45.27 -46.18 -100.49
N GLU A 49 -44.64 -45.79 -101.59
CA GLU A 49 -43.42 -44.97 -101.59
C GLU A 49 -43.72 -43.54 -101.12
N ALA A 50 -44.80 -42.92 -101.60
CA ALA A 50 -45.21 -41.59 -101.17
C ALA A 50 -45.62 -41.55 -99.68
N THR A 51 -46.29 -42.59 -99.16
CA THR A 51 -46.62 -42.67 -97.73
C THR A 51 -45.38 -42.85 -96.87
N LYS A 52 -44.43 -43.72 -97.28
CA LYS A 52 -43.13 -43.85 -96.61
C LYS A 52 -42.34 -42.56 -96.60
N GLU A 53 -42.23 -41.86 -97.73
CA GLU A 53 -41.51 -40.58 -97.80
C GLU A 53 -42.15 -39.51 -96.91
N LYS A 54 -43.49 -39.44 -96.90
CA LYS A 54 -44.23 -38.54 -96.01
C LYS A 54 -43.96 -38.88 -94.55
N ASP A 55 -44.03 -40.14 -94.17
CA ASP A 55 -43.83 -40.58 -92.78
C ASP A 55 -42.39 -40.37 -92.33
N LEU A 56 -41.40 -40.57 -93.22
CA LEU A 56 -40.01 -40.24 -92.97
C LEU A 56 -39.82 -38.74 -92.76
N LYS A 57 -40.41 -37.88 -93.59
CA LYS A 57 -40.37 -36.42 -93.40
C LYS A 57 -41.03 -36.00 -92.08
N VAL A 58 -42.19 -36.56 -91.75
CA VAL A 58 -42.87 -36.29 -90.48
C VAL A 58 -42.03 -36.75 -89.29
N ALA A 59 -41.39 -37.92 -89.37
CA ALA A 59 -40.50 -38.41 -88.33
C ALA A 59 -39.23 -37.55 -88.17
N VAL A 60 -38.65 -37.08 -89.28
CA VAL A 60 -37.51 -36.14 -89.27
C VAL A 60 -37.91 -34.81 -88.62
N PHE A 61 -39.03 -34.20 -89.01
CA PHE A 61 -39.49 -32.96 -88.39
C PHE A 61 -39.84 -33.14 -86.91
N ARG A 62 -40.44 -34.26 -86.53
CA ARG A 62 -40.67 -34.58 -85.10
C ARG A 62 -39.35 -34.70 -84.36
N LYS A 63 -38.37 -35.40 -84.91
CA LYS A 63 -37.04 -35.52 -84.30
C LYS A 63 -36.39 -34.15 -84.13
N GLU A 64 -36.39 -33.31 -85.16
CA GLU A 64 -35.82 -31.96 -85.11
C GLU A 64 -36.53 -31.07 -84.08
N GLN A 65 -37.87 -31.16 -83.98
CA GLN A 65 -38.64 -30.44 -82.96
C GLN A 65 -38.30 -30.93 -81.55
N GLU A 66 -38.20 -32.24 -81.32
CA GLU A 66 -37.88 -32.78 -80.01
C GLU A 66 -36.42 -32.49 -79.61
N THR A 67 -35.47 -32.49 -80.56
CA THR A 67 -34.10 -32.05 -80.27
C THR A 67 -34.05 -30.56 -79.95
N ALA A 68 -34.76 -29.72 -80.72
CA ALA A 68 -34.81 -28.29 -80.45
C ALA A 68 -35.48 -27.96 -79.11
N LYS A 69 -36.52 -28.71 -78.72
CA LYS A 69 -37.15 -28.61 -77.39
C LYS A 69 -36.21 -29.07 -76.29
N ALA A 70 -35.52 -30.19 -76.45
CA ALA A 70 -34.56 -30.70 -75.47
C ALA A 70 -33.39 -29.72 -75.25
N ASP A 71 -32.87 -29.12 -76.33
CA ASP A 71 -31.82 -28.11 -76.25
C ASP A 71 -32.32 -26.83 -75.54
N ALA A 72 -33.56 -26.42 -75.80
CA ALA A 72 -34.20 -25.31 -75.11
C ALA A 72 -34.41 -25.60 -73.61
N ASP A 73 -34.89 -26.79 -73.26
CA ASP A 73 -35.11 -27.23 -71.88
C ASP A 73 -33.78 -27.31 -71.12
N GLN A 74 -32.72 -27.83 -71.74
CA GLN A 74 -31.38 -27.85 -71.17
C GLN A 74 -30.84 -26.43 -70.98
N ALA A 75 -31.01 -25.54 -71.96
CA ALA A 75 -30.60 -24.14 -71.82
C ALA A 75 -31.35 -23.45 -70.67
N CYS A 76 -32.66 -23.67 -70.55
CA CYS A 76 -33.47 -23.16 -69.45
C CYS A 76 -32.96 -23.67 -68.09
N GLN A 77 -32.68 -24.97 -67.95
CA GLN A 77 -32.15 -25.55 -66.72
C GLN A 77 -30.75 -25.02 -66.35
N ILE A 78 -29.88 -24.84 -67.35
CA ILE A 78 -28.54 -24.26 -67.14
C ILE A 78 -28.66 -22.81 -66.68
N GLN A 79 -29.53 -22.01 -67.31
CA GLN A 79 -29.75 -20.62 -66.90
C GLN A 79 -30.34 -20.52 -65.50
N GLU A 80 -31.26 -21.41 -65.15
CA GLU A 80 -31.81 -21.49 -63.79
C GLU A 80 -30.71 -21.83 -62.77
N ALA A 81 -29.86 -22.83 -63.05
CA ALA A 81 -28.74 -23.19 -62.17
C ALA A 81 -27.73 -22.05 -62.02
N ILE A 82 -27.40 -21.33 -63.09
CA ILE A 82 -26.52 -20.15 -63.03
C ILE A 82 -27.17 -19.04 -62.19
N ALA A 83 -28.47 -18.80 -62.36
CA ALA A 83 -29.20 -17.81 -61.57
C ALA A 83 -29.23 -18.19 -60.08
N GLN A 84 -29.46 -19.47 -59.75
CA GLN A 84 -29.41 -19.99 -58.39
C GLN A 84 -28.01 -19.87 -57.78
N GLN A 85 -26.94 -20.21 -58.52
CA GLN A 85 -25.56 -20.05 -58.06
C GLN A 85 -25.22 -18.59 -57.77
N LYS A 86 -25.58 -17.67 -58.67
CA LYS A 86 -25.40 -16.23 -58.45
C LYS A 86 -26.17 -15.74 -57.24
N ALA A 87 -27.40 -16.19 -57.04
CA ALA A 87 -28.20 -15.83 -55.86
C ALA A 87 -27.53 -16.31 -54.56
N VAL A 88 -27.00 -17.53 -54.53
CA VAL A 88 -26.28 -18.08 -53.37
C VAL A 88 -24.95 -17.36 -53.12
N GLU A 89 -24.19 -17.02 -54.16
CA GLU A 89 -22.94 -16.27 -54.03
C GLU A 89 -23.18 -14.88 -53.41
N GLU A 90 -24.21 -14.17 -53.90
CA GLU A 90 -24.58 -12.87 -53.33
C GLU A 90 -25.08 -12.98 -51.89
N GLN A 91 -25.85 -14.03 -51.56
CA GLN A 91 -26.24 -14.31 -50.17
C GLN A 91 -25.02 -14.58 -49.29
N MET A 92 -24.05 -15.35 -49.77
CA MET A 92 -22.82 -15.65 -49.05
C MET A 92 -21.98 -14.38 -48.81
N LYS A 93 -21.91 -13.47 -49.79
CA LYS A 93 -21.25 -12.15 -49.61
C LYS A 93 -21.93 -11.34 -48.51
N VAL A 94 -23.26 -11.29 -48.50
CA VAL A 94 -24.02 -10.60 -47.45
C VAL A 94 -23.77 -11.23 -46.07
N GLU A 95 -23.73 -12.55 -45.98
CA GLU A 95 -23.42 -13.25 -44.74
C GLU A 95 -22.00 -13.02 -44.25
N LEU A 96 -21.01 -12.98 -45.15
CA LEU A 96 -19.62 -12.68 -44.80
C LEU A 96 -19.52 -11.29 -44.20
N VAL A 97 -20.11 -10.28 -44.84
CA VAL A 97 -20.13 -8.90 -44.32
C VAL A 97 -20.86 -8.83 -42.97
N ARG A 98 -21.92 -9.62 -42.76
CA ARG A 98 -22.59 -9.70 -41.45
C ARG A 98 -21.67 -10.28 -40.38
N LYS A 99 -21.03 -11.42 -40.65
CA LYS A 99 -20.09 -12.08 -39.74
C LYS A 99 -18.89 -11.21 -39.43
N GLU A 100 -18.34 -10.52 -40.42
CA GLU A 100 -17.23 -9.59 -40.24
C GLU A 100 -17.62 -8.44 -39.30
N ARG A 101 -18.80 -7.83 -39.51
CA ARG A 101 -19.30 -6.80 -38.57
C ARG A 101 -19.56 -7.34 -37.16
N GLU A 102 -20.01 -8.59 -37.03
CA GLU A 102 -20.15 -9.23 -35.71
C GLU A 102 -18.81 -9.47 -35.03
N ILE A 103 -17.77 -9.86 -35.78
CA ILE A 103 -16.41 -10.00 -35.28
C ILE A 103 -15.89 -8.63 -34.83
N ASP A 104 -16.02 -7.59 -35.64
CA ASP A 104 -15.61 -6.23 -35.29
C ASP A 104 -16.30 -5.72 -34.00
N LEU A 105 -17.59 -6.03 -33.84
CA LEU A 105 -18.33 -5.67 -32.64
C LEU A 105 -17.81 -6.43 -31.42
N LYS A 106 -17.63 -7.74 -31.52
CA LYS A 106 -17.08 -8.58 -30.44
C LYS A 106 -15.65 -8.18 -30.07
N GLU A 107 -14.82 -7.84 -31.06
CA GLU A 107 -13.47 -7.34 -30.83
C GLU A 107 -13.50 -6.00 -30.08
N LYS A 108 -14.37 -5.07 -30.47
CA LYS A 108 -14.56 -3.81 -29.74
C LYS A 108 -15.07 -4.03 -28.32
N GLU A 109 -16.00 -4.95 -28.11
CA GLU A 109 -16.50 -5.32 -26.79
C GLU A 109 -15.37 -5.90 -25.91
N ILE A 110 -14.55 -6.80 -26.47
CA ILE A 110 -13.37 -7.35 -25.78
C ILE A 110 -12.38 -6.23 -25.45
N LEU A 111 -12.11 -5.30 -26.36
CA LEU A 111 -11.20 -4.17 -26.11
C LEU A 111 -11.73 -3.24 -25.01
N VAL A 112 -13.02 -2.94 -24.99
CA VAL A 112 -13.65 -2.14 -23.93
C VAL A 112 -13.57 -2.89 -22.60
N SER A 113 -13.88 -4.18 -22.60
CA SER A 113 -13.81 -5.06 -21.42
C SER A 113 -12.39 -5.16 -20.87
N GLN A 114 -11.39 -5.40 -21.73
CA GLN A 114 -9.97 -5.39 -21.36
C GLN A 114 -9.55 -4.06 -20.75
N LYS A 115 -9.94 -2.92 -21.34
CA LYS A 115 -9.62 -1.60 -20.79
C LYS A 115 -10.27 -1.36 -19.44
N GLN A 116 -11.49 -1.85 -19.21
CA GLN A 116 -12.16 -1.79 -17.90
C GLN A 116 -11.40 -2.63 -16.87
N TYR A 117 -11.09 -3.89 -17.19
CA TYR A 117 -10.31 -4.75 -16.30
C TYR A 117 -8.92 -4.18 -16.02
N ASP A 118 -8.21 -3.68 -17.03
CA ASP A 118 -6.91 -3.03 -16.86
C ASP A 118 -7.01 -1.80 -15.96
N ALA A 119 -8.03 -0.97 -16.15
CA ALA A 119 -8.26 0.20 -15.31
C ALA A 119 -8.56 -0.19 -13.87
N ASP A 120 -9.39 -1.20 -13.64
CA ASP A 120 -9.77 -1.65 -12.30
C ASP A 120 -8.63 -2.36 -11.58
N VAL A 121 -7.88 -3.23 -12.28
CA VAL A 121 -6.71 -3.92 -11.73
C VAL A 121 -5.61 -2.91 -11.42
N LYS A 122 -5.32 -1.95 -12.30
CA LYS A 122 -4.33 -0.89 -12.04
C LYS A 122 -4.75 -0.02 -10.85
N LYS A 123 -6.00 0.43 -10.79
CA LYS A 123 -6.50 1.22 -9.64
C LYS A 123 -6.39 0.46 -8.33
N LYS A 124 -6.71 -0.84 -8.32
CA LYS A 124 -6.56 -1.70 -7.12
C LYS A 124 -5.09 -1.86 -6.75
N ALA A 125 -4.23 -2.19 -7.72
CA ALA A 125 -2.79 -2.34 -7.49
C ALA A 125 -2.13 -1.04 -7.01
N ASP A 126 -2.51 0.11 -7.57
CA ASP A 126 -2.02 1.42 -7.15
C ASP A 126 -2.49 1.76 -5.72
N ALA A 127 -3.74 1.42 -5.38
CA ALA A 127 -4.27 1.57 -4.02
C ALA A 127 -3.53 0.68 -3.01
N ASP A 128 -3.30 -0.60 -3.35
CA ASP A 128 -2.57 -1.54 -2.50
C ASP A 128 -1.11 -1.10 -2.32
N LYS A 129 -0.44 -0.67 -3.40
CA LYS A 129 0.92 -0.12 -3.35
C LYS A 129 0.98 1.09 -2.44
N TYR A 130 0.06 2.04 -2.60
CA TYR A 130 0.00 3.22 -1.75
C TYR A 130 -0.26 2.86 -0.28
N ALA A 131 -1.16 1.91 0.01
CA ALA A 131 -1.42 1.45 1.36
C ALA A 131 -0.19 0.79 2.00
N VAL A 132 0.53 -0.05 1.26
CA VAL A 132 1.77 -0.69 1.73
C VAL A 132 2.89 0.33 1.93
N GLU A 133 3.06 1.28 1.02
CA GLU A 133 4.06 2.36 1.15
C GLU A 133 3.79 3.22 2.38
N GLN A 134 2.53 3.61 2.60
CA GLN A 134 2.14 4.39 3.77
C GLN A 134 2.25 3.60 5.07
N ALA A 135 1.92 2.31 5.06
CA ALA A 135 2.12 1.45 6.22
C ALA A 135 3.61 1.28 6.54
N ALA A 136 4.45 1.07 5.53
CA ALA A 136 5.89 0.96 5.69
C ALA A 136 6.52 2.26 6.17
N GLU A 137 6.09 3.42 5.65
CA GLU A 137 6.57 4.73 6.09
C GLU A 137 6.11 5.02 7.52
N ALA A 138 4.86 4.73 7.86
CA ALA A 138 4.36 4.86 9.22
C ALA A 138 5.15 3.98 10.19
N GLU A 139 5.50 2.75 9.80
CA GLU A 139 6.31 1.84 10.61
C GLU A 139 7.74 2.33 10.75
N LYS A 140 8.38 2.81 9.67
CA LYS A 140 9.72 3.43 9.74
C LYS A 140 9.74 4.63 10.68
N VAL A 141 8.74 5.52 10.59
CA VAL A 141 8.64 6.70 11.47
C VAL A 141 8.44 6.26 12.92
N LYS A 142 7.62 5.24 13.19
CA LYS A 142 7.48 4.69 14.54
C LYS A 142 8.80 4.14 15.05
N GLN A 143 9.51 3.34 14.26
CA GLN A 143 10.79 2.76 14.66
C GLN A 143 11.86 3.82 14.89
N MET A 144 11.96 4.85 14.03
CA MET A 144 12.87 5.97 14.24
C MET A 144 12.55 6.73 15.52
N ARG A 145 11.27 7.05 15.77
CA ARG A 145 10.86 7.75 17.01
C ARG A 145 11.13 6.91 18.26
N LEU A 146 10.91 5.60 18.21
CA LEU A 146 11.21 4.70 19.32
C LEU A 146 12.73 4.61 19.55
N ALA A 147 13.52 4.53 18.49
CA ALA A 147 14.97 4.55 18.57
C ALA A 147 15.48 5.87 19.17
N GLU A 148 15.01 7.02 18.69
CA GLU A 148 15.34 8.34 19.23
C GLU A 148 14.93 8.49 20.71
N ALA A 149 13.73 8.02 21.08
CA ALA A 149 13.27 8.02 22.47
C ALA A 149 14.17 7.14 23.37
N SER A 150 14.58 5.97 22.88
CA SER A 150 15.50 5.08 23.60
C SER A 150 16.90 5.69 23.73
N GLN A 151 17.39 6.39 22.70
CA GLN A 151 18.67 7.10 22.75
C GLN A 151 18.61 8.26 23.74
N TYR A 152 17.57 9.09 23.68
CA TYR A 152 17.39 10.22 24.59
C TYR A 152 17.32 9.79 26.06
N THR A 153 16.56 8.74 26.37
CA THR A 153 16.48 8.20 27.73
C THR A 153 17.82 7.66 28.22
N THR A 154 18.55 6.94 27.37
CA THR A 154 19.89 6.43 27.70
C THR A 154 20.90 7.56 27.90
N GLU A 155 20.89 8.57 27.04
CA GLU A 155 21.76 9.75 27.17
C GLU A 155 21.44 10.56 28.42
N SER A 156 20.16 10.77 28.72
CA SER A 156 19.73 11.49 29.92
C SER A 156 20.13 10.76 31.19
N GLN A 157 19.94 9.43 31.23
CA GLN A 157 20.38 8.60 32.35
C GLN A 157 21.90 8.60 32.51
N ALA A 158 22.64 8.48 31.41
CA ALA A 158 24.10 8.51 31.42
C ALA A 158 24.64 9.86 31.91
N LYS A 159 24.06 10.99 31.45
CA LYS A 159 24.41 12.34 31.93
C LYS A 159 24.07 12.51 33.41
N GLY A 160 22.88 12.11 33.83
CA GLY A 160 22.47 12.18 35.24
C GLY A 160 23.36 11.34 36.17
N ALA A 161 23.73 10.12 35.75
CA ALA A 161 24.65 9.28 36.51
C ALA A 161 26.06 9.88 36.58
N ALA A 162 26.57 10.43 35.47
CA ALA A 162 27.88 11.09 35.45
C ALA A 162 27.91 12.34 36.34
N GLU A 163 26.87 13.18 36.28
CA GLU A 163 26.76 14.37 37.15
C GLU A 163 26.65 14.00 38.63
N ALA A 164 25.84 12.99 38.96
CA ALA A 164 25.72 12.48 40.32
C ALA A 164 27.07 11.96 40.84
N GLU A 165 27.83 11.24 40.01
CA GLU A 165 29.16 10.75 40.37
C GLU A 165 30.17 11.88 40.54
N VAL A 166 30.15 12.90 39.69
CA VAL A 166 31.00 14.09 39.83
C VAL A 166 30.70 14.82 41.14
N ILE A 167 29.42 15.00 41.50
CA ILE A 167 29.03 15.63 42.76
C ILE A 167 29.47 14.78 43.95
N ARG A 168 29.30 13.45 43.88
CA ARG A 168 29.72 12.51 44.92
C ARG A 168 31.23 12.57 45.15
N LEU A 169 32.02 12.53 44.07
CA LEU A 169 33.48 12.60 44.13
C LEU A 169 33.97 13.95 44.66
N ARG A 170 33.34 15.07 44.25
CA ARG A 170 33.64 16.39 44.81
C ARG A 170 33.29 16.47 46.30
N GLY A 171 32.12 15.98 46.70
CA GLY A 171 31.70 15.95 48.09
C GLY A 171 32.63 15.13 48.97
N LEU A 172 33.10 13.98 48.48
CA LEU A 172 34.10 13.15 49.16
C LEU A 172 35.45 13.87 49.26
N ALA A 173 35.93 14.46 48.16
CA ALA A 173 37.19 15.21 48.15
C ALA A 173 37.15 16.42 49.09
N GLU A 174 36.03 17.13 49.16
CA GLU A 174 35.82 18.22 50.10
C GLU A 174 35.73 17.75 51.55
N ALA A 175 35.06 16.62 51.81
CA ALA A 175 34.99 16.01 53.13
C ALA A 175 36.39 15.60 53.61
N GLU A 176 37.15 14.88 52.78
CA GLU A 176 38.54 14.52 53.08
C GLU A 176 39.44 15.75 53.26
N ALA A 177 39.25 16.79 52.46
CA ALA A 177 40.03 18.02 52.60
C ALA A 177 39.73 18.71 53.95
N ARG A 178 38.46 18.75 54.38
CA ARG A 178 38.06 19.29 55.67
C ARG A 178 38.56 18.43 56.84
N GLU A 179 38.51 17.11 56.72
CA GLU A 179 39.07 16.20 57.73
C GLU A 179 40.58 16.38 57.87
N ARG A 180 41.32 16.46 56.76
CA ARG A 180 42.77 16.74 56.79
C ARG A 180 43.08 18.11 57.38
N GLN A 181 42.24 19.13 57.12
CA GLN A 181 42.37 20.43 57.77
C GLN A 181 42.12 20.33 59.28
N ALA A 182 41.06 19.62 59.71
CA ALA A 182 40.76 19.40 61.12
C ALA A 182 41.91 18.66 61.83
N GLU A 183 42.42 17.56 61.25
CA GLU A 183 43.58 16.84 61.76
C GLU A 183 44.83 17.71 61.83
N ALA A 184 45.05 18.57 60.83
CA ALA A 184 46.15 19.53 60.85
C ALA A 184 46.00 20.48 62.05
N PHE A 185 44.82 21.06 62.26
CA PHE A 185 44.57 21.94 63.41
C PHE A 185 44.72 21.23 64.76
N GLU A 186 44.33 19.95 64.86
CA GLU A 186 44.57 19.13 66.06
C GLU A 186 46.06 18.89 66.31
N LYS A 187 46.82 18.53 65.26
CA LYS A 187 48.27 18.27 65.35
C LYS A 187 49.09 19.53 65.60
N PHE A 188 48.63 20.70 65.13
CA PHE A 188 49.27 22.00 65.37
C PHE A 188 48.81 22.69 66.67
N GLY A 189 48.45 21.88 67.68
CA GLY A 189 47.97 22.30 68.99
C GLY A 189 48.70 23.51 69.60
N GLN A 190 47.89 24.42 70.16
CA GLN A 190 48.21 25.69 70.83
C GLN A 190 49.01 26.74 70.01
N ALA A 191 50.03 26.35 69.23
CA ALA A 191 50.85 27.28 68.45
C ALA A 191 50.15 27.82 67.19
N ALA A 192 49.40 26.99 66.45
CA ALA A 192 48.65 27.47 65.29
C ALA A 192 47.46 28.35 65.66
N VAL A 193 46.85 28.11 66.82
CA VAL A 193 45.77 28.96 67.34
C VAL A 193 46.31 30.37 67.63
N LEU A 194 47.51 30.48 68.23
CA LEU A 194 48.15 31.78 68.43
C LEU A 194 48.48 32.49 67.11
N ASP A 195 49.00 31.80 66.10
CA ASP A 195 49.32 32.40 64.79
C ASP A 195 48.08 32.87 64.02
N ILE A 196 46.98 32.10 64.06
CA ILE A 196 45.70 32.49 63.46
C ILE A 196 45.10 33.69 64.21
N VAL A 197 45.11 33.66 65.54
CA VAL A 197 44.63 34.79 66.36
C VAL A 197 45.47 36.03 66.09
N ALA A 198 46.80 35.90 65.97
CA ALA A 198 47.69 37.01 65.62
C ALA A 198 47.42 37.59 64.22
N LYS A 199 47.02 36.76 63.25
CA LYS A 199 46.64 37.21 61.89
C LYS A 199 45.23 37.80 61.79
N MET A 200 44.29 37.35 62.62
CA MET A 200 42.91 37.87 62.67
C MET A 200 42.79 39.11 63.57
N LEU A 201 43.74 39.33 64.47
CA LEU A 201 43.80 40.45 65.41
C LEU A 201 43.74 41.84 64.72
N PRO A 202 44.46 42.10 63.61
CA PRO A 202 44.41 43.37 62.90
C PRO A 202 43.03 43.68 62.32
N GLU A 203 42.28 42.68 61.85
CA GLU A 203 40.92 42.91 61.34
C GLU A 203 39.94 43.25 62.47
N LEU A 204 40.07 42.57 63.62
CA LEU A 204 39.29 42.88 64.81
C LEU A 204 39.65 44.27 65.36
N ALA A 205 40.95 44.57 65.47
CA ALA A 205 41.43 45.88 65.88
C ALA A 205 40.97 46.97 64.92
N GLY A 206 40.97 46.73 63.60
CA GLY A 206 40.47 47.66 62.59
C GLY A 206 38.97 47.93 62.72
N LYS A 207 38.15 46.89 62.94
CA LYS A 207 36.70 47.05 63.14
C LYS A 207 36.34 47.72 64.47
N VAL A 208 37.11 47.50 65.53
CA VAL A 208 36.94 48.17 66.83
C VAL A 208 37.48 49.61 66.80
N ALA A 209 38.56 49.85 66.05
CA ALA A 209 39.13 51.18 65.87
C ALA A 209 38.32 52.06 64.91
N ALA A 210 37.51 51.48 64.00
CA ALA A 210 36.67 52.24 63.08
C ALA A 210 35.81 53.33 63.77
N PRO A 211 35.02 53.03 64.84
CA PRO A 211 34.27 54.06 65.56
C PRO A 211 35.13 55.01 66.42
N LEU A 212 36.34 54.61 66.85
CA LEU A 212 37.26 55.47 67.62
C LEU A 212 38.04 56.44 66.72
N ALA A 213 38.43 55.99 65.52
CA ALA A 213 39.04 56.82 64.48
C ALA A 213 38.06 57.84 63.90
N SER A 214 36.75 57.66 64.10
CA SER A 214 35.69 58.58 63.68
C SER A 214 35.52 59.80 64.61
N ILE A 215 36.28 59.89 65.72
CA ILE A 215 36.21 61.01 66.67
C ILE A 215 37.49 61.83 66.59
N ASP A 216 37.53 62.81 65.68
CA ASP A 216 38.70 63.67 65.45
C ASP A 216 38.96 64.69 66.57
N LYS A 217 37.95 65.00 67.41
CA LYS A 217 38.08 65.97 68.50
C LYS A 217 37.10 65.71 69.64
N LEU A 218 37.56 64.98 70.67
CA LEU A 218 36.83 64.83 71.92
C LEU A 218 37.16 66.02 72.85
N THR A 219 36.37 67.10 72.79
CA THR A 219 36.48 68.17 73.79
C THR A 219 35.73 67.78 75.05
N VAL A 220 36.48 67.30 76.04
CA VAL A 220 35.94 67.10 77.39
C VAL A 220 35.86 68.46 78.07
N VAL A 221 34.65 68.98 78.21
CA VAL A 221 34.40 70.21 78.95
C VAL A 221 34.26 69.82 80.43
N ASP A 222 35.37 69.92 81.15
CA ASP A 222 35.40 69.69 82.61
C ASP A 222 34.72 70.88 83.30
N SER A 223 33.53 70.64 83.83
CA SER A 223 32.80 71.57 84.70
C SER A 223 33.40 71.51 86.10
N GLY A 224 34.64 71.98 86.24
CA GLY A 224 35.18 72.45 87.51
C GLY A 224 35.41 71.41 88.61
N ASN A 225 35.72 70.15 88.29
CA ASN A 225 36.26 69.23 89.31
C ASN A 225 37.24 68.19 88.74
N GLY A 226 38.21 68.63 87.94
CA GLY A 226 39.49 67.97 87.67
C GLY A 226 39.46 66.49 87.29
N SER A 227 38.35 65.97 86.74
CA SER A 227 38.12 64.53 86.56
C SER A 227 37.52 64.18 85.20
N GLY A 228 37.66 65.06 84.19
CA GLY A 228 37.16 64.82 82.84
C GLY A 228 37.74 63.57 82.16
N ALA A 229 39.01 63.24 82.40
CA ALA A 229 39.64 62.04 81.84
C ALA A 229 39.24 60.77 82.60
N LEU A 230 39.07 60.85 83.92
CA LEU A 230 38.71 59.71 84.78
C LEU A 230 37.31 59.17 84.48
N GLN A 231 36.36 60.03 84.10
CA GLN A 231 35.02 59.60 83.69
C GLN A 231 35.04 58.84 82.36
N PHE A 232 35.88 59.23 81.40
CA PHE A 232 36.05 58.47 80.16
C PHE A 232 36.77 57.14 80.42
N SER A 233 37.82 57.14 81.26
CA SER A 233 38.48 55.91 81.70
C SER A 233 37.51 54.97 82.42
N GLN A 234 36.65 55.50 83.30
CA GLN A 234 35.61 54.74 83.98
C GLN A 234 34.51 54.29 83.01
N TYR A 235 34.10 55.11 82.05
CA TYR A 235 33.10 54.75 81.04
C TYR A 235 33.60 53.65 80.12
N VAL A 236 34.85 53.69 79.66
CA VAL A 236 35.47 52.59 78.89
C VAL A 236 35.60 51.34 79.75
N THR A 237 35.93 51.48 81.03
CA THR A 237 35.99 50.34 81.97
C THR A 237 34.58 49.76 82.22
N GLN A 238 33.55 50.59 82.34
CA GLN A 238 32.15 50.19 82.47
C GLN A 238 31.66 49.53 81.18
N LEU A 239 31.97 50.10 80.01
CA LEU A 239 31.61 49.53 78.72
C LEU A 239 32.27 48.16 78.55
N MET A 240 33.55 48.03 78.90
CA MET A 240 34.26 46.75 78.89
C MET A 240 33.71 45.75 79.92
N ALA A 241 33.19 46.21 81.05
CA ALA A 241 32.53 45.35 82.05
C ALA A 241 31.13 44.88 81.60
N THR A 242 30.40 45.71 80.84
CA THR A 242 29.04 45.39 80.35
C THR A 242 29.05 44.68 78.98
N VAL A 243 30.16 44.75 78.23
CA VAL A 243 30.32 44.07 76.93
C VAL A 243 30.05 42.56 77.00
N PRO A 244 30.57 41.81 78.00
CA PRO A 244 30.26 40.38 78.14
C PRO A 244 28.76 40.10 78.35
N GLU A 245 28.06 40.94 79.12
CA GLU A 245 26.62 40.80 79.35
C GLU A 245 25.80 41.14 78.10
N MET A 246 26.15 42.21 77.37
CA MET A 246 25.47 42.57 76.13
C MET A 246 25.68 41.52 75.03
N LEU A 247 26.89 40.97 74.92
CA LEU A 247 27.19 39.94 73.93
C LEU A 247 26.43 38.65 74.24
N LYS A 248 26.31 38.28 75.52
CA LYS A 248 25.49 37.15 75.98
C LYS A 248 23.99 37.35 75.68
N ASN A 249 23.48 38.57 75.85
CA ASN A 249 22.06 38.88 75.62
C ASN A 249 21.68 38.97 74.13
N VAL A 250 22.57 39.44 73.27
CA VAL A 250 22.29 39.62 71.83
C VAL A 250 22.61 38.36 71.02
N SER A 251 23.68 37.63 71.37
CA SER A 251 24.11 36.44 70.63
C SER A 251 23.74 35.11 71.29
N GLY A 252 23.30 35.12 72.56
CA GLY A 252 23.03 33.91 73.35
C GLY A 252 24.27 33.12 73.74
N ILE A 253 25.47 33.58 73.35
CA ILE A 253 26.74 32.88 73.52
C ILE A 253 27.46 33.43 74.75
N ASP A 254 27.64 32.60 75.77
CA ASP A 254 28.38 32.95 76.97
C ASP A 254 29.88 32.66 76.75
N VAL A 255 30.62 33.69 76.35
CA VAL A 255 32.07 33.62 76.07
C VAL A 255 32.85 33.11 77.29
N THR A 256 32.38 33.38 78.51
CA THR A 256 32.99 32.89 79.75
C THR A 256 32.89 31.37 79.88
N GLN A 257 31.75 30.80 79.46
CA GLN A 257 31.56 29.35 79.41
C GLN A 257 32.24 28.74 78.19
N LEU A 258 32.37 29.46 77.07
CA LEU A 258 33.10 28.98 75.89
C LEU A 258 34.61 28.90 76.16
N VAL A 259 35.18 29.90 76.83
CA VAL A 259 36.60 29.92 77.20
C VAL A 259 36.90 28.87 78.27
N ARG A 260 36.05 28.75 79.31
CA ARG A 260 36.17 27.66 80.28
C ARG A 260 35.99 26.30 79.62
N GLY A 261 35.00 26.15 78.73
CA GLY A 261 34.77 24.94 77.97
C GLY A 261 35.92 24.59 77.02
N LEU A 262 36.62 25.56 76.42
CA LEU A 262 37.80 25.30 75.58
C LEU A 262 39.06 25.00 76.39
N THR A 263 39.20 25.59 77.58
CA THR A 263 40.31 25.29 78.51
C THR A 263 40.09 23.98 79.27
N GLU A 264 38.84 23.62 79.61
CA GLU A 264 38.50 22.34 80.25
C GLU A 264 38.39 21.19 79.25
N LYS A 265 38.06 21.44 77.97
CA LYS A 265 37.97 20.39 76.94
C LYS A 265 39.32 20.00 76.31
N GLN A 266 40.45 20.55 76.80
CA GLN A 266 41.77 19.96 76.54
C GLN A 266 42.07 18.71 77.41
N ASP A 267 41.21 18.39 78.38
CA ASP A 267 41.18 17.05 78.98
C ASP A 267 39.94 16.29 78.47
N GLY A 268 40.06 15.73 77.27
CA GLY A 268 39.21 14.63 76.80
C GLY A 268 38.19 14.99 75.71
N ALA A 269 38.46 14.50 74.50
CA ALA A 269 37.45 14.19 73.48
C ALA A 269 37.65 12.74 73.01
N PRO A 270 36.65 12.04 72.42
CA PRO A 270 35.24 12.39 72.26
C PRO A 270 34.20 11.29 72.64
N ALA A 271 33.02 11.81 73.00
CA ALA A 271 31.66 11.38 72.72
C ALA A 271 31.29 9.94 72.31
N LYS A 272 30.24 9.44 72.98
CA LYS A 272 29.12 8.76 72.31
C LYS A 272 27.80 9.19 72.98
N PRO A 273 26.79 9.62 72.22
CA PRO A 273 25.42 9.34 72.62
C PRO A 273 24.72 8.48 71.57
N GLU A 274 24.16 7.42 72.12
CA GLU A 274 23.18 6.54 71.53
C GLU A 274 21.81 7.24 71.44
N ASN A 275 21.08 6.87 70.38
CA ASN A 275 19.62 6.84 70.23
C ASN A 275 18.82 8.14 70.02
N ALA A 276 18.29 8.24 68.79
CA ALA A 276 16.91 8.65 68.55
C ALA A 276 16.39 7.93 67.28
N GLU A 277 15.90 6.70 67.47
CA GLU A 277 14.90 6.11 66.59
C GLU A 277 13.51 6.56 67.09
N ASP A 278 12.72 7.24 66.24
CA ASP A 278 11.27 6.97 66.17
C ASP A 278 10.67 7.47 64.84
N LYS A 279 9.96 6.55 64.18
CA LYS A 279 8.79 6.68 63.29
C LYS A 279 8.76 7.73 62.18
N ASP A 280 8.73 7.27 60.92
CA ASP A 280 7.48 6.93 60.21
C ASP A 280 7.79 6.65 58.71
N LYS A 281 7.66 5.41 58.28
CA LYS A 281 7.50 5.05 56.86
C LYS A 281 6.15 4.40 56.69
N LYS A 282 5.21 5.19 56.18
CA LYS A 282 3.95 4.76 55.60
C LYS A 282 4.08 4.78 54.08
N GLU A 283 3.76 3.63 53.49
CA GLU A 283 3.23 3.39 52.13
C GLU A 283 4.11 3.70 50.90
N VAL A 284 4.60 2.60 50.33
CA VAL A 284 4.51 2.28 48.89
C VAL A 284 3.04 2.03 48.53
#